data_AF-J9F9Z3-F1
#
_entry.id   AF-J9F9Z3-F1
#
_cell.length_a   1.000
_cell.length_b   1.000
_cell.length_c   1.000
_cell.angle_alpha   90.00
_cell.angle_beta   90.00
_cell.angle_gamma   90.00
#
_symmetry.space_group_name_H-M   'P 1'
#
loop_
_entity.id
_entity.type
_entity.pdbx_description
1 polymer ?
#
loop_
_entity_poly.entity_id
_entity_poly.type
_entity_poly.pdbx_seq_one_letter_code
_entity_poly.pdbx_strand_id
1 'polypeptide(L)'
;RMREEGHVRNAKNYKLALDRLQRYLGTTEVMFSRLTATTLSKWINSLSMTSRAKEMYPTCIRQIFKKALVELNDEERGIIRIKYNPWLKVEIPKSDKTTKLAISAEACRKFFNRPLPQTKMLASTPELGRDVAMLIFCLGGINTVDLY
;
A
#
# COMPACT_ATOMS: atom_id res chain seq x y z
N ARG A 1 -12.62 -7.92 -10.84
CA ARG A 1 -13.41 -7.30 -9.75
C ARG A 1 -12.85 -5.97 -9.24
N MET A 2 -11.86 -5.91 -8.32
CA MET A 2 -11.42 -4.62 -7.73
C MET A 2 -10.95 -3.55 -8.74
N ARG A 3 -10.35 -3.95 -9.88
CA ARG A 3 -9.97 -3.00 -10.93
C ARG A 3 -11.16 -2.46 -11.70
N GLU A 4 -12.15 -3.32 -11.97
CA GLU A 4 -13.40 -2.93 -12.65
C GLU A 4 -14.23 -1.97 -11.78
N GLU A 5 -14.17 -2.13 -10.45
CA GLU A 5 -14.82 -1.26 -9.47
C GLU A 5 -14.06 0.07 -9.23
N GLY A 6 -13.06 0.40 -10.05
CA GLY A 6 -12.28 1.64 -9.93
C GLY A 6 -11.20 1.65 -8.84
N HIS A 7 -11.07 0.58 -8.04
CA HIS A 7 -10.07 0.46 -6.96
C HIS A 7 -8.70 -0.02 -7.46
N VAL A 8 -8.17 0.63 -8.51
CA VAL A 8 -6.95 0.21 -9.21
C VAL A 8 -5.73 0.15 -8.28
N ARG A 9 -5.56 1.13 -7.39
CA ARG A 9 -4.43 1.17 -6.44
C ARG A 9 -4.48 0.02 -5.44
N ASN A 10 -5.65 -0.29 -4.89
CA ASN A 10 -5.82 -1.42 -3.97
C ASN A 10 -5.54 -2.74 -4.69
N ALA A 11 -6.07 -2.93 -5.90
CA ALA A 11 -5.78 -4.11 -6.70
C ALA A 11 -4.28 -4.28 -6.98
N LYS A 12 -3.56 -3.18 -7.20
CA LYS A 12 -2.09 -3.20 -7.37
C LYS A 12 -1.37 -3.64 -6.10
N ASN A 13 -1.81 -3.20 -4.92
CA ASN A 13 -1.22 -3.61 -3.63
C ASN A 13 -1.38 -5.12 -3.39
N TYR A 14 -2.56 -5.69 -3.68
CA TYR A 14 -2.78 -7.13 -3.57
C TYR A 14 -1.89 -7.93 -4.52
N LYS A 15 -1.78 -7.49 -5.79
CA LYS A 15 -0.89 -8.13 -6.75
C LYS A 15 0.56 -8.09 -6.29
N LEU A 16 1.04 -6.94 -5.83
CA LEU A 16 2.42 -6.79 -5.35
C LEU A 16 2.71 -7.66 -4.12
N ALA A 17 1.75 -7.79 -3.20
CA ALA A 17 1.88 -8.68 -2.05
C ALA A 17 2.01 -10.15 -2.48
N LEU A 18 1.19 -10.59 -3.43
CA LEU A 18 1.24 -11.96 -3.97
C LEU A 18 2.55 -12.22 -4.70
N ASP A 19 2.98 -11.32 -5.59
CA ASP A 19 4.23 -11.43 -6.33
C ASP A 19 5.42 -11.55 -5.37
N ARG A 20 5.37 -10.85 -4.23
CA ARG A 20 6.45 -10.91 -3.24
C ARG A 20 6.45 -12.19 -2.42
N LEU A 21 5.29 -12.74 -2.12
CA LEU A 21 5.16 -14.06 -1.50
C LEU A 21 5.63 -15.16 -2.46
N GLN A 22 5.22 -15.12 -3.73
CA GLN A 22 5.64 -16.06 -4.77
C GLN A 22 7.17 -16.10 -4.92
N ARG A 23 7.81 -14.93 -5.00
CA ARG A 23 9.27 -14.82 -5.05
C ARG A 23 9.95 -15.41 -3.81
N TYR A 24 9.38 -15.21 -2.62
CA TYR A 24 9.92 -15.79 -1.39
C TYR A 24 9.81 -17.32 -1.37
N LEU A 25 8.69 -17.85 -1.86
CA LEU A 25 8.44 -19.29 -1.92
C LEU A 25 9.11 -19.99 -3.12
N GLY A 26 9.69 -19.23 -4.05
CA GLY A 26 10.29 -19.76 -5.27
C GLY A 26 9.28 -20.42 -6.22
N THR A 27 8.01 -19.98 -6.19
CA THR A 27 6.94 -20.56 -7.01
C THR A 27 5.99 -19.49 -7.54
N THR A 28 5.41 -19.72 -8.70
CA THR A 28 4.32 -18.91 -9.26
C THR A 28 2.95 -19.38 -8.78
N GLU A 29 2.86 -20.58 -8.20
CA GLU A 29 1.61 -21.16 -7.71
C GLU A 29 1.70 -21.39 -6.20
N VAL A 30 0.88 -20.64 -5.46
CA VAL A 30 0.86 -20.68 -3.99
C VAL A 30 -0.34 -21.48 -3.51
N MET A 31 -0.09 -22.71 -3.08
CA MET A 31 -1.13 -23.57 -2.49
C MET A 31 -1.42 -23.16 -1.04
N PHE A 32 -2.69 -23.13 -0.65
CA PHE A 32 -3.10 -22.85 0.74
C PHE A 32 -2.49 -23.83 1.75
N SER A 33 -2.29 -25.09 1.38
CA SER A 33 -1.65 -26.11 2.21
C SER A 33 -0.19 -25.79 2.56
N ARG A 34 0.52 -25.03 1.72
CA ARG A 34 1.92 -24.61 1.97
C ARG A 34 2.01 -23.37 2.87
N LEU A 35 0.92 -22.64 3.06
CA LEU A 35 0.85 -21.45 3.92
C LEU A 35 0.68 -21.87 5.38
N THR A 36 1.69 -22.51 5.95
CA THR A 36 1.72 -22.81 7.39
C THR A 36 2.05 -21.54 8.20
N ALA A 37 1.74 -21.55 9.50
CA ALA A 37 2.11 -20.45 10.39
C ALA A 37 3.63 -20.20 10.36
N THR A 38 4.44 -21.27 10.36
CA THR A 38 5.90 -21.17 10.25
C THR A 38 6.35 -20.54 8.94
N THR A 39 5.78 -20.97 7.80
CA THR A 39 6.12 -20.41 6.49
C THR A 39 5.78 -18.91 6.43
N LEU A 40 4.60 -18.52 6.90
CA LEU A 40 4.16 -17.14 6.91
C LEU A 40 5.01 -16.28 7.85
N SER A 41 5.31 -16.74 9.06
CA SER A 41 6.16 -16.00 10.00
C SER A 41 7.57 -15.81 9.45
N LYS A 42 8.17 -16.82 8.82
CA LYS A 42 9.50 -16.68 8.17
C LYS A 42 9.47 -15.69 7.01
N TRP A 43 8.41 -15.72 6.19
CA TRP A 43 8.21 -14.73 5.13
C TRP A 43 8.05 -13.31 5.68
N ILE A 44 7.23 -13.12 6.71
CA ILE A 44 7.02 -11.81 7.36
C ILE A 44 8.34 -11.29 7.92
N ASN A 45 9.14 -12.15 8.56
CA ASN A 45 10.46 -11.79 9.08
C ASN A 45 11.43 -11.36 7.97
N SER A 46 11.33 -11.93 6.76
CA SER A 46 12.12 -11.46 5.60
C SER A 46 11.78 -10.03 5.17
N LEU A 47 10.61 -9.51 5.57
CA LEU A 47 10.18 -8.14 5.28
C LEU A 47 10.56 -7.15 6.39
N SER A 48 11.17 -7.60 7.50
CA SER A 48 11.46 -6.78 8.70
C SER A 48 12.15 -5.45 8.42
N MET A 49 13.08 -5.42 7.46
CA MET A 49 13.83 -4.23 7.05
C MET A 49 13.02 -3.23 6.23
N THR A 50 11.77 -3.53 5.89
CA THR A 50 10.89 -2.62 5.16
C THR A 50 10.01 -1.81 6.10
N SER A 51 9.75 -0.55 5.77
CA SER A 51 8.93 0.30 6.65
C SER A 51 7.45 -0.03 6.59
N ARG A 52 6.86 -0.07 5.38
CA ARG A 52 5.42 -0.31 5.20
C ARG A 52 5.08 -1.73 4.78
N ALA A 53 5.93 -2.36 3.98
CA ALA A 53 5.63 -3.64 3.34
C ALA A 53 5.48 -4.79 4.34
N LYS A 54 6.25 -4.78 5.45
CA LYS A 54 6.15 -5.75 6.56
C LYS A 54 4.77 -5.86 7.18
N GLU A 55 3.97 -4.80 7.13
CA GLU A 55 2.57 -4.81 7.60
C GLU A 55 1.60 -5.00 6.43
N MET A 56 1.81 -4.25 5.34
CA MET A 56 0.86 -4.17 4.23
C MET A 56 0.72 -5.50 3.49
N TYR A 57 1.84 -6.14 3.11
CA TYR A 57 1.77 -7.37 2.33
C TYR A 57 1.14 -8.52 3.11
N PRO A 58 1.53 -8.79 4.37
CA PRO A 58 0.88 -9.85 5.15
C PRO A 58 -0.61 -9.58 5.36
N THR A 59 -1.00 -8.32 5.53
CA THR A 59 -2.42 -7.94 5.63
C THR A 59 -3.18 -8.28 4.35
N CYS A 60 -2.63 -7.95 3.17
CA CYS A 60 -3.23 -8.32 1.89
C CYS A 60 -3.38 -9.84 1.74
N ILE A 61 -2.34 -10.63 2.05
CA ILE A 61 -2.41 -12.09 1.95
C ILE A 61 -3.42 -12.68 2.96
N ARG A 62 -3.49 -12.13 4.18
CA ARG A 62 -4.51 -12.52 5.16
C ARG A 62 -5.93 -12.30 4.64
N GLN A 63 -6.19 -11.18 3.97
CA GLN A 63 -7.50 -10.91 3.38
C GLN A 63 -7.82 -11.87 2.23
N ILE A 64 -6.85 -12.18 1.37
CA ILE A 64 -7.01 -13.22 0.33
C ILE A 64 -7.38 -14.56 0.98
N PHE A 65 -6.68 -14.97 2.03
CA PHE A 65 -6.94 -16.21 2.76
C PHE A 65 -8.33 -16.22 3.39
N LYS A 66 -8.74 -15.11 4.04
CA LYS A 66 -10.07 -14.98 4.63
C LYS A 66 -11.18 -15.09 3.59
N LYS A 67 -10.99 -14.45 2.43
CA LYS A 67 -11.96 -14.54 1.32
C LYS A 67 -12.03 -15.96 0.75
N ALA A 68 -10.89 -16.63 0.61
CA ALA A 68 -10.83 -18.02 0.15
C ALA A 68 -11.51 -18.99 1.12
N LEU A 69 -11.40 -18.78 2.45
CA LEU A 69 -12.14 -19.58 3.43
C LEU A 69 -13.66 -19.49 3.19
N VAL A 70 -14.18 -18.28 3.00
CA VAL A 70 -15.62 -18.04 2.77
C VAL A 70 -16.09 -18.60 1.42
N GLU A 71 -15.26 -18.56 0.38
CA GLU A 71 -15.64 -19.03 -0.96
C GLU A 71 -15.47 -20.53 -1.17
N LEU A 72 -14.52 -21.16 -0.47
CA LEU A 72 -14.17 -22.56 -0.71
C LEU A 72 -14.69 -23.52 0.36
N ASN A 73 -15.00 -23.03 1.56
CA ASN A 73 -15.64 -23.83 2.59
C ASN A 73 -17.14 -23.49 2.63
N ASP A 74 -17.96 -24.54 2.68
CA ASP A 74 -19.40 -24.48 2.85
C ASP A 74 -19.74 -25.31 4.09
N GLU A 75 -19.92 -24.64 5.22
CA GLU A 75 -20.16 -25.30 6.51
C GLU A 75 -21.54 -25.95 6.56
N GLU A 76 -22.55 -25.37 5.90
CA GLU A 76 -23.92 -25.90 5.85
C GLU A 76 -23.96 -27.24 5.10
N ARG A 77 -23.17 -27.37 4.04
CA ARG A 77 -23.03 -28.62 3.26
C ARG A 77 -21.90 -29.53 3.75
N GLY A 78 -21.18 -29.15 4.82
CA GLY A 78 -20.06 -29.90 5.36
C GLY A 78 -18.81 -29.96 4.47
N ILE A 79 -18.70 -29.09 3.46
CA ILE A 79 -17.56 -29.06 2.53
C ILE A 79 -16.47 -28.17 3.12
N ILE A 80 -15.40 -28.77 3.66
CA ILE A 80 -14.25 -28.02 4.19
C ILE A 80 -13.00 -28.32 3.34
N ARG A 81 -12.70 -27.41 2.40
CA ARG A 81 -11.50 -27.50 1.54
C ARG A 81 -10.24 -27.01 2.24
N ILE A 82 -10.35 -25.90 2.96
CA ILE A 82 -9.26 -25.33 3.75
C ILE A 82 -9.55 -25.62 5.22
N LYS A 83 -8.86 -26.62 5.76
CA LYS A 83 -9.08 -27.11 7.14
C LYS A 83 -8.42 -26.25 8.22
N TYR A 84 -7.27 -25.65 7.90
CA TYR A 84 -6.43 -24.97 8.89
C TYR A 84 -6.25 -23.51 8.55
N ASN A 85 -6.50 -22.64 9.52
CA ASN A 85 -6.24 -21.20 9.41
C ASN A 85 -4.92 -20.85 10.13
N PRO A 86 -3.81 -20.62 9.40
CA PRO A 86 -2.52 -20.30 10.00
C PRO A 86 -2.50 -18.90 10.64
N TRP A 87 -3.37 -17.99 10.21
CA TRP A 87 -3.36 -16.58 10.61
C TRP A 87 -3.76 -16.35 12.07
N LEU A 88 -4.35 -17.37 12.73
CA LEU A 88 -4.63 -17.36 14.17
C LEU A 88 -3.35 -17.35 15.01
N LYS A 89 -2.23 -17.85 14.47
CA LYS A 89 -0.94 -17.94 15.16
C LYS A 89 0.13 -17.01 14.57
N VAL A 90 -0.23 -16.18 13.60
CA VAL A 90 0.70 -15.31 12.88
C VAL A 90 0.45 -13.86 13.26
N GLU A 91 1.44 -13.23 13.88
CA GLU A 91 1.43 -11.79 14.17
C GLU A 91 1.93 -10.99 12.95
N ILE A 92 1.24 -9.88 12.66
CA ILE A 92 1.67 -8.95 11.61
C ILE A 92 2.31 -7.75 12.32
N PRO A 93 3.59 -7.44 12.04
CA PRO A 93 4.25 -6.29 12.65
C PRO A 93 3.61 -4.99 12.16
N LYS A 94 3.64 -3.96 13.02
CA LYS A 94 3.20 -2.61 12.64
C LYS A 94 4.22 -1.97 11.70
N SER A 95 3.73 -1.15 10.79
CA SER A 95 4.56 -0.31 9.93
C SER A 95 5.23 0.80 10.74
N ASP A 96 6.37 1.24 10.23
CA ASP A 96 7.10 2.34 10.84
C ASP A 96 6.23 3.61 10.77
N LYS A 97 6.17 4.34 11.88
CA LYS A 97 5.53 5.65 11.89
C LYS A 97 6.39 6.60 11.05
N THR A 98 5.84 7.10 9.96
CA THR A 98 6.47 8.19 9.22
C THR A 98 6.55 9.42 10.12
N THR A 99 7.71 10.04 10.17
CA THR A 99 7.86 11.37 10.79
C THR A 99 6.97 12.34 10.03
N LYS A 100 5.96 12.92 10.69
CA LYS A 100 5.14 13.97 10.09
C LYS A 100 6.02 15.19 9.90
N LEU A 101 6.47 15.42 8.66
CA LEU A 101 7.18 16.64 8.28
C LEU A 101 6.15 17.74 8.08
N ALA A 102 5.69 18.35 9.17
CA ALA A 102 4.95 19.60 9.08
C ALA A 102 5.94 20.70 8.68
N ILE A 103 5.69 21.34 7.53
CA ILE A 103 6.45 22.53 7.14
C ILE A 103 6.01 23.71 8.00
N SER A 104 6.96 24.49 8.52
CA SER A 104 6.63 25.70 9.28
C SER A 104 6.08 26.80 8.36
N ALA A 105 5.25 27.68 8.90
CA ALA A 105 4.71 28.81 8.13
C ALA A 105 5.82 29.72 7.56
N GLU A 106 6.93 29.87 8.28
CA GLU A 106 8.10 30.64 7.82
C GLU A 106 8.79 29.95 6.64
N ALA A 107 8.93 28.62 6.67
CA ALA A 107 9.49 27.85 5.55
C ALA A 107 8.58 27.93 4.32
N CYS A 108 7.25 27.88 4.50
CA CYS A 108 6.29 28.12 3.41
C CYS A 108 6.48 29.52 2.79
N ARG A 109 6.58 30.57 3.62
CA ARG A 109 6.81 31.94 3.13
C ARG A 109 8.12 32.06 2.37
N LYS A 110 9.21 31.46 2.86
CA LYS A 110 10.50 31.42 2.16
C LYS A 110 10.41 30.70 0.82
N PHE A 111 9.69 29.58 0.76
CA PHE A 111 9.45 28.83 -0.46
C PHE A 111 8.70 29.66 -1.51
N PHE A 112 7.56 30.26 -1.13
CA PHE A 112 6.76 31.06 -2.05
C PHE A 112 7.42 32.39 -2.43
N ASN A 113 8.25 32.98 -1.58
CA ASN A 113 8.93 34.25 -1.91
C ASN A 113 10.20 34.07 -2.75
N ARG A 114 10.60 32.83 -3.09
CA ARG A 114 11.77 32.60 -3.93
C ARG A 114 11.56 33.24 -5.31
N PRO A 115 12.51 34.04 -5.82
CA PRO A 115 12.37 34.66 -7.13
C PRO A 115 12.28 33.57 -8.20
N LEU A 116 11.26 33.67 -9.05
CA LEU A 116 11.16 32.85 -10.24
C LEU A 116 12.18 33.36 -11.28
N PRO A 117 12.71 32.48 -12.15
CA PRO A 117 13.52 32.92 -13.28
C PRO A 117 12.78 34.00 -14.06
N GLN A 118 13.47 35.09 -14.43
CA GLN A 118 12.89 36.09 -15.32
C GLN A 118 12.74 35.47 -16.70
N THR A 119 11.59 34.88 -17.00
CA THR A 119 10.87 34.95 -18.30
C THR A 119 9.77 33.91 -18.41
N LYS A 120 8.59 34.42 -18.82
CA LYS A 120 7.43 33.66 -19.24
C LYS A 120 7.82 32.70 -20.36
N MET A 121 7.51 31.41 -20.19
CA MET A 121 7.43 30.37 -21.24
C MET A 121 8.67 29.55 -21.63
N LEU A 122 9.86 29.73 -21.03
CA LEU A 122 11.00 28.81 -21.24
C LEU A 122 11.07 27.69 -20.18
N ALA A 123 10.60 27.96 -18.97
CA ALA A 123 10.51 26.99 -17.88
C ALA A 123 9.10 26.99 -17.27
N SER A 124 8.14 26.47 -18.03
CA SER A 124 6.72 26.34 -17.64
C SER A 124 6.53 25.51 -16.35
N THR A 125 7.42 24.55 -16.09
CA THR A 125 7.32 23.60 -14.97
C THR A 125 7.54 24.21 -13.58
N PRO A 126 8.58 25.04 -13.33
CA PRO A 126 8.73 25.75 -12.05
C PRO A 126 7.60 26.71 -11.71
N GLU A 127 7.08 27.45 -12.69
CA GLU A 127 5.96 28.39 -12.51
C GLU A 127 4.68 27.62 -12.15
N LEU A 128 4.33 26.61 -12.96
CA LEU A 128 3.19 25.72 -12.72
C LEU A 128 3.30 25.01 -11.36
N GLY A 129 4.49 24.53 -11.00
CA GLY A 129 4.73 23.87 -9.72
C GLY A 129 4.48 24.80 -8.51
N ARG A 130 4.85 26.08 -8.63
CA ARG A 130 4.58 27.08 -7.58
C ARG A 130 3.09 27.39 -7.50
N ASP A 131 2.42 27.55 -8.64
CA ASP A 131 0.99 27.87 -8.70
C ASP A 131 0.14 26.72 -8.14
N VAL A 132 0.43 25.48 -8.53
CA VAL A 132 -0.22 24.28 -7.98
C VAL A 132 0.06 24.16 -6.48
N ALA A 133 1.29 24.43 -6.02
CA ALA A 133 1.61 24.43 -4.59
C ALA A 133 0.81 25.51 -3.83
N MET A 134 0.69 26.73 -4.37
CA MET A 134 -0.15 27.77 -3.76
C MET A 134 -1.61 27.34 -3.69
N LEU A 135 -2.17 26.76 -4.75
CA LEU A 135 -3.55 26.25 -4.74
C LEU A 135 -3.76 25.20 -3.66
N ILE A 136 -2.87 24.20 -3.57
CA ILE A 136 -2.96 23.12 -2.56
C ILE A 136 -2.89 23.68 -1.14
N PHE A 137 -1.89 24.53 -0.86
CA PHE A 137 -1.65 25.03 0.50
C PHE A 137 -2.66 26.11 0.93
N CYS A 138 -3.09 26.97 0.02
CA CYS A 138 -3.95 28.11 0.33
C CYS A 138 -5.45 27.81 0.20
N LEU A 139 -5.85 26.80 -0.60
CA LEU A 139 -7.26 26.37 -0.73
C LEU A 139 -7.58 25.16 0.16
N GLY A 140 -7.12 25.18 1.41
CA GLY A 140 -7.58 24.21 2.41
C GLY A 140 -7.00 22.80 2.32
N GLY A 141 -5.88 22.59 1.59
CA GLY A 141 -5.19 21.30 1.58
C GLY A 141 -5.80 20.25 0.66
N ILE A 142 -6.35 20.65 -0.50
CA ILE A 142 -6.91 19.75 -1.51
C ILE A 142 -5.84 18.75 -1.97
N ASN A 143 -6.22 17.47 -2.16
CA ASN A 143 -5.27 16.47 -2.64
C ASN A 143 -4.92 16.75 -4.12
N THR A 144 -3.70 16.43 -4.53
CA THR A 144 -3.28 16.61 -5.93
C THR A 144 -4.11 15.83 -6.92
N VAL A 145 -4.72 14.70 -6.50
CA VAL A 145 -5.62 13.92 -7.36
C VAL A 145 -6.98 14.58 -7.57
N ASP A 146 -7.40 15.48 -6.68
CA ASP A 146 -8.68 16.19 -6.77
C ASP A 146 -8.56 17.49 -7.60
N LEU A 147 -7.33 17.88 -7.95
CA LEU A 147 -7.02 19.01 -8.83
C LEU A 147 -7.13 18.67 -10.34
N TYR A 148 -7.37 17.39 -10.67
CA TYR A 148 -7.50 16.87 -12.03
C TYR A 148 -8.96 16.60 -12.36
#